data_AF-R7A4V9-F1
#
_entry.id   AF-R7A4V9-F1
#
_cell.length_a   1.000
_cell.length_b   1.000
_cell.length_c   1.000
_cell.angle_alpha   90.00
_cell.angle_beta   90.00
_cell.angle_gamma   90.00
#
_symmetry.space_group_name_H-M   'P 1'
#
loop_
_entity.id
_entity.type
_entity.pdbx_description
1 polymer ?
#
loop_
_entity_poly.entity_id
_entity_poly.type
_entity_poly.pdbx_seq_one_letter_code
_entity_poly.pdbx_strand_id
1 'polypeptide(L)'
;MKSKIIYCLNFLWTGFIAFSFPICFGWIFLDITGNSKGYSYDLGPEKDVSIMIGCIELLIWFALALPSNIYVFRKTLGKGKAYLLIPIVLYIALAVICVMITHGGWASYEKEVFNV
;
A
#
# COMPACT_ATOMS: atom_id res chain seq x y z
N MET A 1 8.08 25.66 -15.05
CA MET A 1 8.74 24.33 -15.12
C MET A 1 8.80 23.62 -13.78
N LYS A 2 9.31 24.24 -12.71
CA LYS A 2 9.42 23.64 -11.36
C LYS A 2 8.14 22.96 -10.85
N SER A 3 6.98 23.61 -10.95
CA SER A 3 5.70 23.02 -10.50
C SER A 3 5.29 21.76 -11.27
N LYS A 4 5.61 21.66 -12.58
CA LYS A 4 5.34 20.47 -13.39
C LYS A 4 6.25 19.30 -12.99
N ILE A 5 7.52 19.58 -12.70
CA ILE A 5 8.49 18.59 -12.23
C ILE A 5 8.09 18.03 -10.87
N ILE A 6 7.73 18.88 -9.91
CA ILE A 6 7.26 18.46 -8.58
C ILE A 6 6.03 17.56 -8.69
N TYR A 7 5.07 17.92 -9.56
CA TYR A 7 3.91 17.08 -9.81
C TYR A 7 4.30 15.72 -10.41
N CYS A 8 5.18 15.71 -11.41
CA CYS A 8 5.64 14.47 -12.02
C CYS A 8 6.33 13.55 -11.00
N LEU A 9 7.19 14.09 -10.14
CA LEU A 9 7.87 13.31 -9.10
C LEU A 9 6.88 12.72 -8.08
N ASN A 10 5.91 13.52 -7.62
CA ASN A 10 4.87 13.02 -6.71
C ASN A 10 3.98 11.98 -7.39
N PHE A 11 3.68 12.15 -8.67
CA PHE A 11 2.88 11.19 -9.43
C PHE A 11 3.62 9.86 -9.61
N LEU A 12 4.91 9.89 -9.91
CA LEU A 12 5.75 8.69 -9.97
C LEU A 12 5.84 8.00 -8.61
N TRP A 13 6.02 8.78 -7.53
CA TRP A 13 6.06 8.25 -6.18
C TRP A 13 4.71 7.63 -5.76
N THR A 14 3.59 8.29 -6.06
CA THR A 14 2.24 7.71 -5.90
C THR A 14 2.09 6.40 -6.67
N GLY A 15 2.63 6.32 -7.90
CA GLY A 15 2.65 5.07 -8.67
C GLY A 15 3.46 3.97 -8.00
N PHE A 16 4.64 4.30 -7.48
CA PHE A 16 5.46 3.37 -6.70
C PHE A 16 4.71 2.87 -5.46
N ILE A 17 4.14 3.78 -4.67
CA ILE A 17 3.32 3.45 -3.48
C ILE A 17 2.12 2.56 -3.84
N ALA A 18 1.45 2.84 -4.97
CA ALA A 18 0.32 2.04 -5.43
C ALA A 18 0.73 0.61 -5.78
N PHE A 19 1.86 0.46 -6.46
CA PHE A 19 2.39 -0.85 -6.82
C PHE A 19 2.84 -1.63 -5.59
N SER A 20 3.55 -1.02 -4.65
CA SER A 20 4.02 -1.73 -3.44
C SER A 20 2.95 -1.93 -2.37
N PHE A 21 1.78 -1.28 -2.49
CA PHE A 21 0.71 -1.34 -1.50
C PHE A 21 0.30 -2.76 -1.09
N PRO A 22 0.01 -3.71 -1.99
CA PRO A 22 -0.43 -5.05 -1.58
C PRO A 22 0.61 -5.82 -0.75
N ILE A 23 1.90 -5.67 -1.08
CA ILE A 23 3.00 -6.30 -0.35
C ILE A 23 3.10 -5.69 1.05
N CYS A 24 3.18 -4.36 1.13
CA CYS A 24 3.31 -3.67 2.41
C CYS A 24 2.06 -3.87 3.28
N PHE A 25 0.87 -3.86 2.68
CA PHE A 25 -0.36 -4.18 3.39
C PHE A 25 -0.32 -5.60 3.95
N GLY A 26 0.05 -6.60 3.15
CA GLY A 26 0.08 -7.99 3.59
C GLY A 26 1.03 -8.18 4.77
N TRP A 27 2.24 -7.63 4.67
CA TRP A 27 3.22 -7.66 5.76
C TRP A 27 2.68 -6.97 7.02
N ILE A 28 2.29 -5.70 6.92
CA ILE A 28 1.78 -4.92 8.07
C ILE A 28 0.57 -5.61 8.72
N PHE A 29 -0.33 -6.16 7.90
CA PHE A 29 -1.52 -6.86 8.37
C PHE A 29 -1.16 -8.12 9.16
N LEU A 30 -0.23 -8.94 8.65
CA LEU A 30 0.24 -10.13 9.35
C LEU A 30 0.93 -9.77 10.67
N ASP A 31 1.72 -8.69 10.70
CA ASP A 31 2.39 -8.23 11.91
C ASP A 31 1.38 -7.77 12.98
N ILE A 32 0.39 -6.95 12.58
CA ILE A 32 -0.67 -6.43 13.47
C ILE A 32 -1.62 -7.54 13.96
N THR A 33 -1.86 -8.56 13.16
CA THR A 33 -2.71 -9.70 13.57
C THR A 33 -1.94 -10.74 14.39
N GLY A 34 -0.62 -10.59 14.52
CA GLY A 34 0.24 -11.54 15.24
C GLY A 34 0.48 -12.83 14.47
N ASN A 35 0.47 -12.76 13.14
CA ASN A 35 0.71 -13.87 12.20
C ASN A 35 1.94 -13.59 11.30
N SER A 36 2.90 -12.79 11.77
CA SER A 36 4.11 -12.41 11.01
C SER A 36 4.96 -13.59 10.52
N LYS A 37 4.85 -14.75 11.18
CA LYS A 37 5.49 -16.03 10.78
C LYS A 37 4.52 -17.01 10.09
N GLY A 38 3.34 -16.54 9.70
CA GLY A 38 2.26 -17.34 9.10
C GLY A 38 1.27 -17.91 10.13
N TYR A 39 0.07 -18.24 9.65
CA TYR A 39 -1.06 -18.66 10.48
C TYR A 39 -0.88 -19.98 11.23
N SER A 40 0.07 -20.82 10.84
CA SER A 40 0.37 -22.08 11.51
C SER A 40 1.36 -21.95 12.67
N TYR A 41 1.95 -20.77 12.87
CA TYR A 41 2.98 -20.54 13.89
C TYR A 41 2.42 -19.72 15.05
N ASP A 42 2.46 -20.27 16.26
CA ASP A 42 2.12 -19.53 17.48
C ASP A 42 3.32 -18.70 17.93
N LEU A 43 3.20 -17.37 17.82
CA LEU A 43 4.21 -16.41 18.28
C LEU A 43 4.37 -16.41 19.81
N GLY A 44 3.37 -16.86 20.57
CA GLY A 44 3.38 -16.83 22.02
C GLY A 44 3.78 -15.43 22.54
N PRO A 45 4.83 -15.31 23.38
CA PRO A 45 5.31 -14.02 23.89
C PRO A 45 5.82 -13.03 22.83
N GLU A 46 6.22 -13.50 21.64
CA GLU A 46 6.71 -12.62 20.55
C GLU A 46 5.57 -11.83 19.90
N LYS A 47 4.32 -12.22 20.15
CA LYS A 47 3.13 -11.63 19.53
C LYS A 47 3.03 -10.13 19.79
N ASP A 48 3.25 -9.69 21.02
CA ASP A 48 3.16 -8.27 21.38
C ASP A 48 4.21 -7.43 20.65
N VAL A 49 5.41 -7.99 20.45
CA VAL A 49 6.50 -7.36 19.69
C VAL A 49 6.12 -7.25 18.21
N SER A 50 5.57 -8.31 17.62
CA SER A 50 5.06 -8.32 16.25
C SER A 50 4.01 -7.24 16.03
N ILE A 51 3.03 -7.14 16.93
CA ILE A 51 1.95 -6.14 16.83
C ILE A 51 2.53 -4.71 16.93
N MET A 52 3.46 -4.48 17.86
CA MET A 52 4.13 -3.18 18.00
C MET A 52 4.89 -2.80 16.72
N ILE A 53 5.63 -3.74 16.12
CA ILE A 53 6.35 -3.52 14.87
C ILE A 53 5.37 -3.18 13.73
N GLY A 54 4.31 -3.98 13.55
CA GLY A 54 3.29 -3.71 12.53
C GLY A 54 2.63 -2.33 12.69
N CYS A 55 2.41 -1.86 13.92
CA CYS A 55 1.92 -0.50 14.16
C CYS A 55 2.93 0.58 13.74
N ILE A 56 4.22 0.39 14.01
CA ILE A 56 5.28 1.31 13.58
C ILE A 56 5.40 1.32 12.05
N GLU A 57 5.37 0.14 11.42
CA GLU A 57 5.40 0.01 9.96
C GLU A 57 4.21 0.70 9.30
N LEU A 58 3.01 0.60 9.89
CA LEU A 58 1.83 1.32 9.42
C LEU A 58 2.03 2.84 9.47
N LEU A 59 2.60 3.36 10.56
CA LEU A 59 2.90 4.80 10.67
C LEU A 59 3.94 5.26 9.63
N ILE A 60 4.98 4.46 9.40
CA ILE A 60 5.98 4.71 8.37
C ILE A 60 5.31 4.69 6.99
N TRP A 61 4.48 3.69 6.72
CA TRP A 61 3.77 3.57 5.46
C TRP A 61 2.87 4.78 5.18
N PHE A 62 2.13 5.25 6.19
CA PHE A 62 1.34 6.48 6.07
C PHE A 62 2.20 7.72 5.82
N ALA A 63 3.34 7.84 6.50
CA ALA A 63 4.25 8.96 6.27
C ALA A 63 4.82 8.98 4.84
N LEU A 64 5.06 7.81 4.24
CA LEU A 64 5.54 7.68 2.86
C LEU A 64 4.43 7.87 1.82
N ALA A 65 3.24 7.34 2.08
CA ALA A 65 2.14 7.29 1.12
C ALA A 65 1.32 8.59 1.08
N LEU A 66 0.94 9.14 2.25
CA LEU A 66 -0.06 10.21 2.32
C LEU A 66 0.38 11.54 1.69
N PRO A 67 1.60 12.06 1.90
CA PRO A 67 1.97 13.38 1.39
C PRO A 67 1.86 13.49 -0.13
N SER A 68 2.36 12.49 -0.84
CA SER A 68 2.34 12.43 -2.30
C SER A 68 0.93 12.26 -2.85
N ASN A 69 0.15 11.32 -2.28
CA ASN A 69 -1.22 11.06 -2.68
C ASN A 69 -2.09 12.30 -2.46
N ILE A 70 -2.01 12.93 -1.30
CA ILE A 70 -2.74 14.18 -1.01
C ILE A 70 -2.35 15.27 -2.01
N TYR A 71 -1.06 15.43 -2.30
CA TYR A 71 -0.59 16.43 -3.27
C TYR A 71 -1.13 16.17 -4.68
N VAL A 72 -1.00 14.93 -5.18
CA VAL A 72 -1.48 14.54 -6.52
C VAL A 72 -2.99 14.70 -6.63
N PHE A 73 -3.75 14.24 -5.63
CA PHE A 73 -5.21 14.37 -5.62
C PHE A 73 -5.65 15.82 -5.58
N ARG A 74 -5.09 16.65 -4.68
CA ARG A 74 -5.42 18.09 -4.62
C ARG A 74 -5.10 18.80 -5.93
N LYS A 75 -3.93 18.53 -6.52
CA LYS A 75 -3.53 19.18 -7.78
C LYS A 75 -4.39 18.74 -8.96
N THR A 76 -4.81 17.47 -8.99
CA THR A 76 -5.68 16.92 -10.02
C THR A 76 -7.12 17.42 -9.86
N LEU A 77 -7.62 17.50 -8.63
CA LEU A 77 -8.94 18.06 -8.33
C LEU A 77 -9.08 19.51 -8.81
N GLY A 78 -8.02 20.30 -8.73
CA GLY A 78 -7.98 21.67 -9.28
C GLY A 78 -8.19 21.75 -10.80
N LYS A 79 -8.09 20.62 -11.53
CA LYS A 79 -8.42 20.53 -12.96
C LYS A 79 -9.85 20.07 -13.22
N GLY A 80 -10.55 19.57 -12.19
CA GLY A 80 -11.91 19.04 -12.27
C GLY A 80 -12.04 17.67 -11.62
N LYS A 81 -13.20 17.38 -11.02
CA LYS A 81 -13.47 16.13 -10.29
C LYS A 81 -13.31 14.88 -11.15
N ALA A 82 -13.72 14.94 -12.42
CA ALA A 82 -13.60 13.80 -13.34
C ALA A 82 -12.15 13.34 -13.55
N TYR A 83 -11.18 14.26 -13.47
CA TYR A 83 -9.76 13.92 -13.62
C TYR A 83 -9.22 13.11 -12.45
N LEU A 84 -9.90 13.06 -11.29
CA LEU A 84 -9.50 12.20 -10.16
C LEU A 84 -9.64 10.71 -10.49
N LEU A 85 -10.48 10.36 -11.45
CA LEU A 85 -10.59 8.97 -11.90
C LEU A 85 -9.26 8.43 -12.44
N ILE A 86 -8.42 9.29 -13.03
CA ILE A 86 -7.13 8.88 -13.60
C ILE A 86 -6.19 8.32 -12.52
N PRO A 87 -5.80 9.07 -11.47
CA PRO A 87 -4.93 8.53 -10.44
C PRO A 87 -5.59 7.39 -9.66
N ILE A 88 -6.93 7.37 -9.48
CA ILE A 88 -7.62 6.28 -8.78
C ILE A 88 -7.52 4.97 -9.58
N VAL A 89 -7.88 5.00 -10.87
CA VAL A 89 -7.82 3.82 -11.74
C VAL A 89 -6.38 3.34 -11.87
N LEU A 90 -5.42 4.25 -12.02
CA LEU A 90 -4.01 3.89 -12.05
C LEU A 90 -3.56 3.21 -10.75
N TYR A 91 -3.99 3.74 -9.60
CA TYR A 91 -3.64 3.16 -8.30
C TYR A 91 -4.16 1.73 -8.17
N ILE A 92 -5.44 1.51 -8.48
CA ILE A 92 -6.08 0.18 -8.46
C ILE A 92 -5.38 -0.76 -9.44
N ALA A 93 -5.14 -0.31 -10.67
CA ALA A 93 -4.48 -1.12 -11.69
C ALA A 93 -3.08 -1.56 -11.25
N LEU A 94 -2.28 -0.66 -10.68
CA LEU A 94 -0.94 -0.98 -10.19
C LEU A 94 -0.97 -1.94 -9.00
N ALA A 95 -1.92 -1.77 -8.08
CA ALA A 95 -2.10 -2.71 -6.97
C ALA A 95 -2.50 -4.11 -7.49
N VAL A 96 -3.44 -4.19 -8.43
CA VAL A 96 -3.83 -5.46 -9.06
C VAL A 96 -2.65 -6.10 -9.79
N ILE A 97 -1.90 -5.32 -10.58
CA ILE A 97 -0.70 -5.83 -11.28
C ILE A 97 0.31 -6.38 -10.28
N CYS A 98 0.54 -5.70 -9.16
CA CYS A 98 1.42 -6.19 -8.11
C CYS A 98 0.95 -7.54 -7.58
N VAL A 99 -0.32 -7.67 -7.19
CA VAL A 99 -0.90 -8.95 -6.72
C VAL A 99 -0.71 -10.07 -7.75
N MET A 100 -0.97 -9.78 -9.04
CA MET A 100 -0.82 -10.75 -10.12
C MET A 100 0.64 -11.21 -10.29
N ILE A 101 1.60 -10.30 -10.20
CA ILE A 101 3.03 -10.61 -10.40
C ILE A 101 3.63 -11.32 -9.19
N THR A 102 3.28 -10.89 -7.98
CA THR A 102 4.00 -11.28 -6.76
C THR A 102 3.36 -12.45 -6.02
N HIS A 103 2.04 -12.58 -6.10
CA HIS A 103 1.29 -13.63 -5.40
C HIS A 103 0.64 -14.62 -6.37
N GLY A 104 0.77 -14.42 -7.68
CA GLY A 104 0.14 -15.28 -8.69
C GLY A 104 -1.37 -15.07 -8.82
N GLY A 105 -1.88 -13.94 -8.31
CA GLY A 105 -3.29 -13.53 -8.42
C GLY A 105 -4.01 -13.40 -7.09
N TRP A 106 -5.26 -12.94 -7.18
CA TRP A 106 -6.08 -12.54 -6.03
C TRP A 106 -6.37 -13.70 -5.07
N ALA A 107 -6.74 -14.88 -5.58
CA ALA A 107 -7.06 -16.04 -4.73
C ALA A 107 -5.86 -16.49 -3.88
N SER A 108 -4.65 -16.47 -4.43
CA SER A 108 -3.43 -16.77 -3.69
C SER A 108 -3.13 -15.71 -2.63
N TYR A 109 -3.31 -14.43 -2.99
CA TYR A 109 -3.14 -13.31 -2.06
C TYR A 109 -4.10 -13.38 -0.88
N GLU A 110 -5.38 -13.67 -1.12
CA GLU A 110 -6.38 -13.82 -0.06
C GLU A 110 -6.04 -14.96 0.89
N LYS A 111 -5.62 -16.10 0.34
CA LYS A 111 -5.19 -17.25 1.13
C LYS A 111 -3.96 -16.93 1.98
N GLU A 112 -2.97 -16.23 1.41
CA GLU A 112 -1.73 -15.91 2.10
C GLU A 112 -1.91 -14.85 3.19
N VAL A 113 -2.63 -13.77 2.88
CA VAL A 113 -2.76 -12.62 3.79
C VAL A 113 -3.92 -12.80 4.77
N PHE A 114 -5.07 -13.31 4.32
CA PHE A 114 -6.29 -13.38 5.13
C PHE A 114 -6.65 -14.80 5.60
N ASN A 115 -5.97 -15.83 5.09
CA ASN A 115 -6.26 -17.24 5.38
C ASN A 115 -7.72 -17.63 5.07
N VAL A 116 -8.23 -17.12 3.94
CA VAL A 116 -9.58 -17.42 3.40
C VAL A 116 -9.48 -18.28 2.15
#